data_AF-A0A920PDP7-F1
#
_entry.id   AF-A0A920PDP7-F1
#
_cell.length_a   1.000
_cell.length_b   1.000
_cell.length_c   1.000
_cell.angle_alpha   90.00
_cell.angle_beta   90.00
_cell.angle_gamma   90.00
#
_symmetry.space_group_name_H-M   'P 1'
#
loop_
_entity.id
_entity.type
_entity.pdbx_description
1 polymer ?
#
loop_
_entity_poly.entity_id
_entity_poly.type
_entity_poly.pdbx_seq_one_letter_code
_entity_poly.pdbx_strand_id
1 'polypeptide(L)' 'MGIIFISHDLGVISQVSDEICVMYLGKIVEQGITKDIIPILNIPIRKLCLPLCQG' A
#
# COMPACT_ATOMS: atom_id res chain seq x y z
N MET A 1 15.03 10.57 -13.49
CA MET A 1 13.58 10.76 -13.62
C MET A 1 12.90 9.70 -12.78
N GLY A 2 11.97 10.09 -11.90
CA GLY A 2 11.21 9.17 -11.06
C GLY A 2 9.72 9.21 -11.40
N ILE A 3 8.99 8.16 -11.06
CA ILE A 3 7.55 8.03 -11.30
C ILE A 3 6.90 7.84 -9.93
N ILE A 4 5.84 8.61 -9.65
CA ILE A 4 5.01 8.46 -8.47
C ILE A 4 3.72 7.78 -8.90
N PHE A 5 3.44 6.61 -8.35
CA PHE A 5 2.25 5.82 -8.66
C PHE A 5 1.36 5.73 -7.41
N ILE A 6 0.09 6.10 -7.56
CA ILE A 6 -0.90 6.07 -6.46
C ILE A 6 -1.98 5.08 -6.85
N SER A 7 -2.12 4.01 -6.09
CA SER A 7 -3.16 3.00 -6.29
C SER A 7 -3.62 2.43 -4.95
N HIS A 8 -4.81 1.88 -4.97
CA HIS A 8 -5.43 1.15 -3.86
C HIS A 8 -5.07 -0.34 -3.88
N ASP A 9 -4.56 -0.84 -5.02
CA ASP A 9 -4.18 -2.23 -5.21
C ASP A 9 -2.67 -2.42 -4.96
N LEU A 10 -2.36 -3.04 -3.82
CA LEU A 10 -0.99 -3.38 -3.43
C LEU A 10 -0.36 -4.46 -4.32
N GLY A 11 -1.15 -5.32 -4.96
CA GLY A 11 -0.68 -6.35 -5.88
C GLY A 11 -0.07 -5.76 -7.16
N VAL A 12 -0.68 -4.69 -7.69
CA VAL A 12 -0.13 -3.95 -8.83
C VAL A 12 1.09 -3.12 -8.40
N ILE A 13 1.00 -2.41 -7.27
CA ILE A 13 2.12 -1.57 -6.79
C ILE A 13 3.36 -2.43 -6.51
N SER A 14 3.18 -3.64 -5.98
CA SER A 14 4.28 -4.55 -5.64
C SER A 14 5.21 -4.92 -6.81
N GLN A 15 4.69 -4.85 -8.04
CA GLN A 15 5.42 -5.25 -9.25
C GLN A 15 6.08 -4.06 -9.95
N VAL A 16 5.67 -2.82 -9.61
CA VAL A 16 6.03 -1.61 -10.35
C VAL A 16 6.90 -0.66 -9.52
N SER A 17 6.83 -0.72 -8.18
CA SER A 17 7.48 0.25 -7.29
C SER A 17 8.60 -0.36 -6.46
N ASP A 18 9.71 0.38 -6.31
CA ASP A 18 10.83 0.00 -5.43
C ASP A 18 10.56 0.35 -3.96
N GLU A 19 9.88 1.47 -3.73
CA GLU A 19 9.47 1.98 -2.42
C GLU A 19 7.97 2.23 -2.37
N ILE A 20 7.37 1.99 -1.20
CA ILE A 20 5.94 2.19 -0.96
C ILE A 20 5.75 3.08 0.26
N CYS A 21 4.79 3.98 0.16
CA CYS A 21 4.26 4.78 1.26
C CYS A 21 2.75 4.54 1.34
N VAL A 22 2.26 4.14 2.51
CA VAL A 22 0.83 3.97 2.76
C VAL A 22 0.32 5.12 3.61
N MET A 23 -0.81 5.68 3.19
CA MET A 23 -1.45 6.80 3.86
C MET A 23 -2.86 6.40 4.32
N TYR A 24 -3.26 6.90 5.50
CA TYR A 24 -4.62 6.80 6.02
C TYR A 24 -5.05 8.14 6.62
N LEU A 25 -6.21 8.66 6.20
CA LEU A 25 -6.73 9.96 6.63
C LEU A 25 -5.71 11.10 6.52
N GLY A 26 -4.96 11.12 5.42
CA GLY A 26 -3.95 12.16 5.15
C GLY A 26 -2.66 12.03 5.99
N LYS A 27 -2.47 10.95 6.74
CA LYS A 27 -1.23 10.67 7.49
C LYS A 27 -0.52 9.46 6.90
N ILE A 28 0.80 9.54 6.78
CA ILE A 28 1.64 8.40 6.44
C ILE A 28 1.61 7.44 7.63
N VAL A 29 1.19 6.20 7.38
CA VAL A 29 1.11 5.16 8.41
C VAL A 29 2.24 4.15 8.30
N GLU A 30 2.74 3.90 7.09
CA GLU A 30 3.85 2.98 6.81
C GLU A 30 4.66 3.48 5.61
N GLN A 31 6.00 3.35 5.66
CA GLN A 31 6.89 3.69 4.55
C GLN A 31 8.16 2.84 4.56
N GLY A 32 8.59 2.39 3.38
CA GLY A 32 9.73 1.49 3.25
C GLY A 32 9.82 0.79 1.90
N ILE A 33 10.80 -0.11 1.77
CA ILE A 33 11.05 -0.87 0.55
C ILE A 33 9.90 -1.85 0.33
N THR A 34 9.43 -1.96 -0.91
CA THR A 34 8.29 -2.81 -1.30
C THR A 34 8.36 -4.23 -0.73
N LYS A 35 9.55 -4.84 -0.75
CA LYS A 35 9.78 -6.22 -0.29
C LYS A 35 9.66 -6.40 1.22
N ASP A 36 9.99 -5.37 1.99
CA ASP A 36 9.98 -5.40 3.45
C ASP A 36 8.63 -4.96 4.00
N ILE A 37 7.98 -4.00 3.32
CA ILE A 37 6.66 -3.51 3.69
C ILE A 37 5.60 -4.58 3.48
N ILE A 38 5.49 -5.18 2.29
CA ILE A 38 4.36 -6.04 1.91
C ILE A 38 4.10 -7.20 2.89
N PRO A 39 5.10 -8.01 3.28
CA PRO A 39 4.86 -9.14 4.18
C PRO A 39 4.54 -8.70 5.61
N ILE A 40 4.99 -7.51 6.01
CA ILE A 40 4.87 -7.00 7.38
C ILE A 40 3.73 -5.99 7.54
N LEU A 41 3.04 -5.62 6.45
CA LEU A 41 1.91 -4.70 6.40
C LEU A 41 0.90 -4.99 7.52
N ASN A 42 1.13 -4.38 8.68
CA ASN A 42 0.31 -4.51 9.89
C ASN A 42 -0.75 -3.39 9.92
N ILE A 43 -1.19 -3.00 8.73
CA ILE A 43 -2.09 -1.87 8.56
C ILE A 43 -3.51 -2.33 8.88
N PRO A 44 -4.28 -1.57 9.68
CA PRO A 44 -5.68 -1.89 9.97
C PRO A 44 -6.60 -1.98 8.72
N ILE A 45 -6.17 -1.51 7.54
CA ILE A 45 -6.94 -1.56 6.28
C ILE A 45 -7.11 -2.97 5.68
N ARG A 46 -6.39 -4.00 6.12
CA ARG A 46 -6.70 -5.39 5.69
C ARG A 46 -8.15 -5.79 6.05
N LYS A 47 -8.73 -5.17 7.09
CA LYS A 47 -10.14 -5.29 7.47
C LYS A 47 -11.07 -4.24 6.85
N LEU A 48 -10.54 -3.13 6.33
CA LEU A 48 -11.32 -2.04 5.74
C LEU A 48 -11.53 -2.22 4.23
N CYS A 49 -10.55 -2.83 3.54
CA CYS A 49 -10.62 -3.08 2.10
C CYS A 49 -11.35 -4.40 1.76
N LEU A 50 -11.26 -5.43 2.61
CA LEU A 50 -11.98 -6.71 2.40
C LEU A 50 -13.52 -6.58 2.30
N PRO A 51 -14.22 -5.81 3.16
CA PRO A 51 -15.67 -5.64 3.04
C PRO A 51 -16.08 -4.63 1.96
N LEU A 52 -15.15 -3.88 1.36
CA LEU A 52 -15.45 -2.91 0.29
C LEU A 52 -15.20 -3.46 -1.12
N CYS A 53 -14.54 -4.62 -1.26
CA CYS A 53 -14.33 -5.31 -2.54
C CYS A 53 -15.30 -6.48 -2.79
N GLN A 54 -16.33 -6.67 -1.96
CA GLN A 54 -17.43 -7.65 -2.19
C GLN A 54 -18.74 -6.96 -2.61
N GLY A 55 -18.64 -5.89 -3.40
CA GLY A 55 -19.75 -5.27 -4.11
C GLY A 55 -19.46 -5.22 -5.60
#